data_AF-A0A5B0PQJ8-F1
#
_entry.id   AF-A0A5B0PQJ8-F1
#
_cell.length_a   1.000
_cell.length_b   1.000
_cell.length_c   1.000
_cell.angle_alpha   90.00
_cell.angle_beta   90.00
_cell.angle_gamma   90.00
#
_symmetry.space_group_name_H-M   'P 1'
#
loop_
_entity.id
_entity.type
_entity.pdbx_description
1 polymer ?
#
loop_
_entity_poly.entity_id
_entity_poly.type
_entity_poly.pdbx_seq_one_letter_code
_entity_poly.pdbx_strand_id
1 'polypeptide(L)'
;MEELIADHSIQISIDRGGTFTDVHASWPTTTTTNNNKRLEWVTKLLSQDSGYQDAPREGIRRVLEHVLKQPIPRDQKLNTDKIDYIRLSTTVATNALLERRGAKHALLITKGFKDLLEIGNQSRPRIFDLAIQKPSTLYSGVVEVDERVTLLGFTSDPKHHDRQVLFDQEGRVTRTYDQLPHSAGEVVRGNSGEAVQIIKPLGT
;
A
#
# COMPACT_ATOMS: atom_id res chain seq x y z
N MET A 1 39.29 6.80 -21.78
CA MET A 1 38.26 6.00 -22.47
C MET A 1 37.07 5.96 -21.52
N GLU A 2 36.00 6.69 -21.83
CA GLU A 2 34.79 6.68 -20.97
C GLU A 2 34.21 5.27 -20.94
N GLU A 3 34.02 4.74 -19.73
CA GLU A 3 33.48 3.41 -19.52
C GLU A 3 31.98 3.41 -19.84
N LEU A 4 31.58 2.61 -20.84
CA LEU A 4 30.18 2.50 -21.27
C LEU A 4 29.36 1.77 -20.21
N ILE A 5 28.43 2.48 -19.58
CA ILE A 5 27.42 1.88 -18.69
C ILE A 5 26.37 1.18 -19.55
N ALA A 6 26.12 -0.11 -19.28
CA ALA A 6 25.11 -0.88 -19.99
C ALA A 6 23.69 -0.35 -19.70
N ASP A 7 22.78 -0.55 -20.65
CA ASP A 7 21.36 -0.27 -20.43
C ASP A 7 20.82 -1.16 -19.31
N HIS A 8 19.84 -0.64 -18.57
CA HIS A 8 19.13 -1.34 -17.50
C HIS A 8 20.08 -1.97 -16.48
N SER A 9 21.09 -1.20 -16.05
CA SER A 9 22.15 -1.72 -15.16
C SER A 9 22.36 -0.91 -13.88
N ILE A 10 21.82 0.31 -13.81
CA ILE A 10 21.87 1.17 -12.61
C ILE A 10 20.67 0.85 -11.72
N GLN A 11 20.94 0.50 -10.47
CA GLN A 11 19.94 0.20 -9.46
C GLN A 11 19.90 1.32 -8.44
N ILE A 12 18.71 1.86 -8.17
CA ILE A 12 18.55 3.02 -7.29
C ILE A 12 17.54 2.67 -6.18
N SER A 13 17.96 2.83 -4.93
CA SER A 13 17.11 2.71 -3.75
C SER A 13 17.05 4.05 -3.03
N ILE A 14 15.84 4.51 -2.73
CA ILE A 14 15.57 5.83 -2.16
C ILE A 14 14.76 5.65 -0.90
N ASP A 15 15.18 6.29 0.19
CA ASP A 15 14.39 6.43 1.40
C ASP A 15 14.10 7.91 1.65
N ARG A 16 12.85 8.33 1.38
CA ARG A 16 12.38 9.69 1.63
C ARG A 16 11.84 9.80 3.06
N GLY A 17 12.68 10.33 3.94
CA GLY A 17 12.34 10.77 5.29
C GLY A 17 11.61 12.12 5.35
N GLY A 18 11.27 12.55 6.57
CA GLY A 18 10.70 13.89 6.80
C GLY A 18 11.70 15.03 6.55
N THR A 19 12.95 14.86 7.01
CA THR A 19 14.00 15.89 6.90
C THR A 19 14.96 15.63 5.74
N PHE A 20 15.38 14.38 5.58
CA PHE A 20 16.36 13.98 4.57
C PHE A 20 15.83 12.87 3.68
N THR A 21 16.31 12.87 2.44
CA THR A 21 16.13 11.78 1.49
C THR A 21 17.50 11.14 1.25
N ASP A 22 17.60 9.86 1.61
CA ASP A 22 18.78 9.03 1.40
C ASP A 22 18.65 8.31 0.06
N VAL A 23 19.71 8.34 -0.75
CA VAL A 23 19.75 7.71 -2.07
C VAL A 23 20.97 6.83 -2.14
N HIS A 24 20.76 5.56 -2.42
CA HIS A 24 21.78 4.57 -2.69
C HIS A 24 21.70 4.16 -4.16
N ALA A 25 22.81 4.20 -4.86
CA ALA A 25 22.95 3.75 -6.24
C ALA A 25 23.98 2.63 -6.34
N SER A 26 23.71 1.63 -7.17
CA SER A 26 24.63 0.54 -7.47
C SER A 26 24.65 0.27 -8.97
N TRP A 27 25.83 0.11 -9.59
CA TRP A 27 25.98 -0.14 -11.04
C TRP A 27 27.21 -1.00 -11.33
N PRO A 28 27.27 -1.75 -12.44
CA PRO A 28 28.40 -2.66 -12.72
C PRO A 28 29.71 -1.91 -12.99
N THR A 29 30.84 -2.52 -12.65
CA THR A 29 32.16 -2.10 -13.17
C THR A 29 32.38 -2.70 -14.56
N THR A 30 32.85 -1.90 -15.52
CA THR A 30 33.28 -2.37 -16.85
C THR A 30 34.56 -3.20 -16.80
N THR A 31 35.31 -3.12 -15.70
CA THR A 31 36.45 -3.97 -15.38
C THR A 31 36.00 -5.10 -14.44
N THR A 32 35.70 -6.28 -14.98
CA THR A 32 36.26 -7.60 -14.58
C THR A 32 35.31 -8.71 -15.03
N THR A 33 35.82 -9.55 -15.92
CA THR A 33 35.24 -10.75 -16.49
C THR A 33 34.88 -11.87 -15.51
N ASN A 34 34.85 -11.68 -14.18
CA ASN A 34 34.63 -12.80 -13.25
C ASN A 34 34.06 -12.52 -11.83
N ASN A 35 33.77 -11.28 -11.40
CA ASN A 35 33.47 -11.04 -9.97
C ASN A 35 32.11 -10.39 -9.61
N ASN A 36 31.17 -10.18 -10.55
CA ASN A 36 29.86 -9.53 -10.27
C ASN A 36 29.95 -8.25 -9.40
N LYS A 37 31.10 -7.56 -9.41
CA LYS A 37 31.35 -6.45 -8.51
C LYS A 37 30.63 -5.21 -9.04
N ARG A 38 29.89 -4.55 -8.17
CA ARG A 38 29.17 -3.31 -8.47
C ARG A 38 29.83 -2.16 -7.72
N LEU A 39 29.88 -0.99 -8.35
CA LEU A 39 30.18 0.26 -7.65
C LEU A 39 28.94 0.69 -6.89
N GLU A 40 29.16 1.38 -5.79
CA GLU A 40 28.10 1.89 -4.92
C GLU A 40 28.34 3.36 -4.63
N TRP A 41 27.26 4.13 -4.54
CA TRP A 41 27.31 5.51 -4.13
C TRP A 41 26.09 5.86 -3.28
N VAL A 42 26.34 6.54 -2.16
CA VAL A 42 25.31 7.05 -1.27
C VAL A 42 25.36 8.56 -1.27
N THR A 43 24.20 9.19 -1.43
CA THR A 43 24.05 10.64 -1.32
C THR A 43 22.81 10.99 -0.50
N LYS A 44 22.86 12.16 0.13
CA LYS A 44 21.83 12.67 1.02
C LYS A 44 21.36 14.04 0.54
N LEU A 45 20.05 14.22 0.47
CA LEU A 45 19.38 15.45 0.07
C LEU A 45 18.45 15.91 1.19
N LEU A 46 18.12 17.19 1.23
CA LEU A 46 17.00 17.67 2.03
C LEU A 46 15.71 17.15 1.39
N SER A 47 14.78 16.64 2.20
CA SER A 47 13.47 16.18 1.69
C SER A 47 12.59 17.32 1.17
N GLN A 48 12.86 18.54 1.64
CA GLN A 48 12.21 19.77 1.21
C GLN A 48 13.29 20.84 1.00
N ASP A 49 13.39 21.38 -0.21
CA ASP A 49 14.38 22.38 -0.60
C ASP A 49 13.76 23.31 -1.64
N SER A 50 14.23 24.55 -1.72
CA SER A 50 13.79 25.51 -2.75
C SER A 50 14.48 25.29 -4.09
N GLY A 51 15.64 24.63 -4.11
CA GLY A 51 16.45 24.39 -5.30
C GLY A 51 15.97 23.24 -6.19
N TYR A 52 15.01 22.43 -5.73
CA TYR A 52 14.41 21.32 -6.49
C TYR A 52 13.01 21.00 -5.95
N GLN A 53 12.10 20.58 -6.82
CA GLN A 53 10.71 20.32 -6.45
C GLN A 53 10.50 18.99 -5.71
N ASP A 54 11.28 17.97 -6.06
CA ASP A 54 11.12 16.62 -5.52
C ASP A 54 12.49 15.98 -5.26
N ALA A 55 12.73 15.62 -3.99
CA ALA A 55 14.01 15.08 -3.56
C ALA A 55 14.33 13.70 -4.17
N PRO A 56 13.40 12.73 -4.27
CA PRO A 56 13.62 11.50 -5.03
C PRO A 56 14.06 11.72 -6.47
N ARG A 57 13.34 12.56 -7.23
CA ARG A 57 13.71 12.89 -8.62
C ARG A 57 15.09 13.54 -8.71
N GLU A 58 15.37 14.51 -7.84
CA GLU A 58 16.69 15.15 -7.78
C GLU A 58 17.79 14.16 -7.42
N GLY A 59 17.51 13.21 -6.53
CA GLY A 59 18.39 12.10 -6.18
C GLY A 59 18.76 11.24 -7.38
N ILE A 60 17.76 10.82 -8.16
CA ILE A 60 17.96 10.05 -9.40
C ILE A 60 18.81 10.86 -10.39
N ARG A 61 18.52 12.16 -10.56
CA ARG A 61 19.31 13.04 -11.45
C ARG A 61 20.78 13.07 -11.04
N ARG A 62 21.09 13.30 -9.76
CA ARG A 62 22.48 13.33 -9.24
C ARG A 62 23.18 11.99 -9.41
N VAL A 63 22.46 10.87 -9.24
CA VAL A 63 22.98 9.52 -9.51
C VAL A 63 23.35 9.38 -10.98
N LEU A 64 22.46 9.74 -11.90
CA LEU A 64 22.74 9.66 -13.33
C LEU A 64 23.91 10.58 -13.73
N GLU A 65 23.98 11.81 -13.23
CA GLU A 65 25.14 12.69 -13.47
C GLU A 65 26.45 12.09 -12.94
N HIS A 66 26.41 11.51 -11.74
CA HIS A 66 27.58 10.90 -11.11
C HIS A 66 28.06 9.66 -11.87
N VAL A 67 27.14 8.81 -12.32
CA VAL A 67 27.45 7.54 -12.99
C VAL A 67 27.84 7.78 -14.45
N LEU A 68 27.10 8.62 -15.16
CA LEU A 68 27.32 8.89 -16.59
C LEU A 68 28.39 9.96 -16.85
N LYS A 69 28.86 10.65 -15.80
CA LYS A 69 29.87 11.72 -15.89
C LYS A 69 29.47 12.87 -16.83
N GLN A 70 28.17 13.09 -16.99
CA GLN A 70 27.60 14.14 -17.83
C GLN A 70 26.65 15.02 -17.03
N PRO A 71 26.64 16.35 -17.24
CA PRO A 71 25.68 17.23 -16.60
C PRO A 71 24.26 16.97 -17.12
N ILE A 72 23.28 16.91 -16.22
CA ILE A 72 21.87 16.69 -16.52
C ILE A 72 21.07 17.85 -15.93
N PRO A 73 20.44 18.72 -16.75
CA PRO A 73 19.65 19.84 -16.26
C PRO A 73 18.49 19.40 -15.35
N ARG A 74 18.15 20.23 -14.35
CA ARG A 74 17.11 19.93 -13.33
C ARG A 74 15.69 19.91 -13.90
N ASP A 75 15.45 20.70 -14.92
CA ASP A 75 14.16 20.99 -15.55
C ASP A 75 13.82 20.06 -16.72
N GLN A 76 14.73 19.14 -17.08
CA GLN A 76 14.53 18.22 -18.19
C GLN A 76 14.02 16.85 -17.72
N LYS A 77 13.34 16.15 -18.64
CA LYS A 77 12.94 14.76 -18.44
C LYS A 77 14.20 13.89 -18.39
N LEU A 78 14.33 13.08 -17.36
CA LEU A 78 15.47 12.16 -17.21
C LEU A 78 15.34 11.01 -18.21
N ASN A 79 16.43 10.70 -18.91
CA ASN A 79 16.55 9.45 -19.64
C ASN A 79 16.72 8.30 -18.63
N THR A 80 15.89 7.26 -18.74
CA THR A 80 15.85 6.12 -17.82
C THR A 80 16.43 4.83 -18.42
N ASP A 81 16.95 4.85 -19.64
CA ASP A 81 17.42 3.66 -20.37
C ASP A 81 18.54 2.93 -19.63
N LYS A 82 19.34 3.65 -18.83
CA LYS A 82 20.41 3.08 -18.01
C LYS A 82 19.92 2.48 -16.69
N ILE A 83 18.69 2.78 -16.28
CA ILE A 83 18.13 2.38 -14.99
C ILE A 83 17.50 1.00 -15.11
N ASP A 84 17.90 0.08 -14.24
CA ASP A 84 17.31 -1.25 -14.05
C ASP A 84 16.01 -1.13 -13.24
N TYR A 85 16.13 -0.65 -11.99
CA TYR A 85 14.99 -0.37 -11.13
C TYR A 85 15.21 0.84 -10.24
N ILE A 86 14.08 1.40 -9.79
CA ILE A 86 14.01 2.35 -8.69
C ILE A 86 13.13 1.74 -7.60
N ARG A 87 13.67 1.62 -6.39
CA ARG A 87 12.90 1.25 -5.20
C ARG A 87 12.74 2.49 -4.33
N LEU A 88 11.51 2.94 -4.16
CA LEU A 88 11.18 4.09 -3.32
C LEU A 88 10.49 3.64 -2.04
N SER A 89 11.11 3.95 -0.92
CA SER A 89 10.53 3.91 0.41
C SER A 89 10.28 5.34 0.89
N THR A 90 9.20 5.57 1.63
CA THR A 90 8.93 6.88 2.21
C THR A 90 8.19 6.80 3.52
N THR A 91 8.48 7.73 4.41
CA THR A 91 7.77 7.91 5.70
C THR A 91 6.63 8.93 5.62
N VAL A 92 6.37 9.52 4.46
CA VAL A 92 5.35 10.59 4.29
C VAL A 92 3.97 10.13 4.75
N ALA A 93 3.53 8.93 4.35
CA ALA A 93 2.22 8.39 4.73
C ALA A 93 2.11 8.14 6.24
N THR A 94 3.14 7.54 6.84
CA THR A 94 3.17 7.26 8.28
C THR A 94 3.19 8.55 9.10
N ASN A 95 3.98 9.54 8.71
CA ASN A 95 4.02 10.84 9.40
C ASN A 95 2.68 11.58 9.25
N ALA A 96 2.10 11.58 8.05
CA ALA A 96 0.77 12.15 7.83
C ALA A 96 -0.29 11.51 8.73
N LEU A 97 -0.23 10.18 8.94
CA LEU A 97 -1.12 9.48 9.86
C LEU A 97 -0.87 9.87 11.32
N LEU A 98 0.39 9.83 11.77
CA LEU A 98 0.76 10.14 13.15
C LEU A 98 0.43 11.59 13.54
N GLU A 99 0.61 12.53 12.62
CA GLU A 99 0.36 13.96 12.81
C GLU A 99 -1.07 14.36 12.43
N ARG A 100 -1.91 13.39 12.02
CA ARG A 100 -3.29 13.62 11.55
C ARG A 100 -3.40 14.64 10.42
N ARG A 101 -2.38 14.70 9.55
CA ARG A 101 -2.33 15.54 8.35
C ARG A 101 -2.89 14.79 7.14
N GLY A 102 -4.20 14.54 7.17
CA GLY A 102 -4.94 13.91 6.08
C GLY A 102 -6.10 14.77 5.57
N ALA A 103 -6.67 14.40 4.44
CA ALA A 103 -7.91 15.00 3.96
C ALA A 103 -9.09 14.58 4.85
N LYS A 104 -10.07 15.48 5.01
CA LYS A 104 -11.34 15.15 5.67
C LYS A 104 -12.05 14.07 4.86
N HIS A 105 -12.50 13.02 5.54
CA HIS A 105 -13.19 11.88 4.94
C HIS A 105 -14.31 11.37 5.86
N ALA A 106 -15.29 10.68 5.27
CA ALA A 106 -16.39 10.06 5.99
C ALA A 106 -16.24 8.54 6.00
N LEU A 107 -16.71 7.89 7.08
CA LEU A 107 -16.86 6.44 7.18
C LEU A 107 -18.25 6.06 6.67
N LEU A 108 -18.32 5.23 5.64
CA LEU A 108 -19.55 4.53 5.27
C LEU A 108 -19.55 3.18 5.96
N ILE A 109 -20.63 2.87 6.69
CA ILE A 109 -20.71 1.63 7.47
C ILE A 109 -22.14 1.11 7.51
N THR A 110 -22.29 -0.20 7.65
CA THR A 110 -23.59 -0.87 7.81
C THR A 110 -24.41 -0.26 8.95
N LYS A 111 -25.71 -0.04 8.74
CA LYS A 111 -26.62 0.54 9.74
C LYS A 111 -26.64 -0.25 11.04
N GLY A 112 -26.63 0.45 12.17
CA GLY A 112 -26.48 -0.12 13.50
C GLY A 112 -25.03 -0.34 13.92
N PHE A 113 -24.04 -0.03 13.07
CA PHE A 113 -22.61 -0.16 13.38
C PHE A 113 -21.86 1.18 13.37
N LYS A 114 -22.56 2.32 13.39
CA LYS A 114 -21.95 3.66 13.43
C LYS A 114 -20.72 3.78 14.35
N ASP A 115 -20.84 3.24 15.56
CA ASP A 115 -19.84 3.40 16.61
C ASP A 115 -18.76 2.30 16.63
N LEU A 116 -18.77 1.37 15.67
CA LEU A 116 -17.90 0.19 15.67
C LEU A 116 -16.42 0.54 15.80
N LEU A 117 -15.92 1.51 15.02
CA LEU A 117 -14.51 1.92 15.06
C LEU A 117 -14.17 2.82 16.26
N GLU A 118 -15.15 3.48 16.88
CA GLU A 118 -14.98 4.30 18.10
C GLU A 118 -14.92 3.41 19.35
N ILE A 119 -15.70 2.32 19.35
CA ILE A 119 -15.64 1.25 20.35
C ILE A 119 -14.33 0.47 20.20
N GLY A 120 -13.92 0.18 18.96
CA GLY A 120 -12.73 -0.62 18.66
C GLY A 120 -12.87 -2.04 19.23
N ASN A 121 -11.74 -2.65 19.59
CA ASN A 121 -11.70 -4.01 20.14
C ASN A 121 -11.72 -4.07 21.67
N GLN A 122 -12.00 -2.95 22.34
CA GLN A 122 -11.99 -2.82 23.80
C GLN A 122 -10.68 -3.24 24.47
N SER A 123 -9.56 -3.32 23.73
CA SER A 123 -8.26 -3.63 24.31
C SER A 123 -7.86 -2.54 25.31
N ARG A 124 -7.52 -2.96 26.54
CA ARG A 124 -7.04 -2.06 27.60
C ARG A 124 -5.57 -2.39 27.89
N PRO A 125 -4.61 -1.67 27.26
CA PRO A 125 -3.18 -1.89 27.53
C PRO A 125 -2.82 -1.72 29.00
N ARG A 126 -3.55 -0.83 29.71
CA ARG A 126 -3.45 -0.61 31.16
C ARG A 126 -4.81 -0.88 31.79
N ILE A 127 -5.08 -2.14 32.14
CA ILE A 127 -6.41 -2.61 32.57
C ILE A 127 -6.95 -1.91 33.84
N PHE A 128 -6.05 -1.41 34.69
CA PHE A 128 -6.38 -0.76 35.97
C PHE A 128 -6.51 0.77 35.90
N ASP A 129 -6.26 1.39 34.74
CA ASP A 129 -6.48 2.83 34.58
C ASP A 129 -7.99 3.12 34.63
N LEU A 130 -8.41 3.91 35.63
CA LEU A 130 -9.80 4.36 35.75
C LEU A 130 -10.17 5.43 34.70
N ALA A 131 -9.19 6.25 34.30
CA ALA A 131 -9.34 7.31 33.32
C ALA A 131 -8.68 6.93 31.98
N ILE A 132 -9.37 6.12 31.18
CA ILE A 132 -8.83 5.62 29.91
C ILE A 132 -8.92 6.69 28.82
N GLN A 133 -7.78 6.97 28.21
CA GLN A 133 -7.66 7.82 27.03
C GLN A 133 -7.64 6.93 25.78
N LYS A 134 -8.73 6.93 25.00
CA LYS A 134 -8.78 6.26 23.70
C LYS A 134 -8.24 7.19 22.61
N PRO A 135 -7.49 6.69 21.62
CA PRO A 135 -7.18 7.48 20.43
C PRO A 135 -8.48 7.90 19.74
N SER A 136 -8.56 9.14 19.27
CA SER A 136 -9.71 9.60 18.48
C SER A 136 -9.74 8.93 17.11
N THR A 137 -10.93 8.85 16.52
CA THR A 137 -11.13 8.32 15.17
C THR A 137 -10.47 9.20 14.10
N LEU A 138 -10.23 8.62 12.92
CA LEU A 138 -9.59 9.32 11.80
C LEU A 138 -10.62 10.05 10.91
N TYR A 139 -11.85 9.55 10.84
CA TYR A 139 -12.90 10.10 10.01
C TYR A 139 -13.54 11.35 10.64
N SER A 140 -14.13 12.20 9.81
CA SER A 140 -14.83 13.43 10.23
C SER A 140 -16.35 13.26 10.37
N GLY A 141 -16.90 12.17 9.85
CA GLY A 141 -18.33 11.87 9.92
C GLY A 141 -18.61 10.41 9.57
N VAL A 142 -19.80 9.94 9.94
CA VAL A 142 -20.24 8.57 9.67
C VAL A 142 -21.57 8.61 8.93
N VAL A 143 -21.68 7.83 7.86
CA VAL A 143 -22.90 7.61 7.10
C VAL A 143 -23.27 6.14 7.22
N GLU A 144 -24.42 5.89 7.82
CA GLU A 144 -24.95 4.53 7.93
C GLU A 144 -25.68 4.13 6.66
N VAL A 145 -25.30 2.98 6.10
CA VAL A 145 -25.89 2.39 4.91
C VAL A 145 -26.84 1.29 5.35
N ASP A 146 -28.11 1.41 4.96
CA ASP A 146 -29.15 0.46 5.37
C ASP A 146 -29.11 -0.83 4.52
N GLU A 147 -28.02 -1.57 4.66
CA GLU A 147 -27.79 -2.88 4.05
C GLU A 147 -27.51 -3.96 5.11
N ARG A 148 -27.49 -5.21 4.67
CA ARG A 148 -26.97 -6.32 5.47
C ARG A 148 -26.41 -7.42 4.59
N VAL A 149 -25.23 -7.89 4.95
CA VAL A 149 -24.60 -9.09 4.38
C VAL A 149 -24.17 -10.07 5.47
N THR A 150 -23.96 -11.33 5.10
CA THR A 150 -23.32 -12.35 5.94
C THR A 150 -22.36 -13.19 5.10
N LEU A 151 -21.35 -13.78 5.74
CA LEU A 151 -20.57 -14.84 5.11
C LEU A 151 -21.43 -16.09 5.01
N LEU A 152 -21.36 -16.79 3.87
CA LEU A 152 -22.02 -18.08 3.68
C LEU A 152 -21.08 -19.21 4.13
N GLY A 153 -21.61 -20.10 4.98
CA GLY A 153 -20.83 -21.16 5.61
C GLY A 153 -20.31 -20.77 7.00
N PHE A 154 -19.61 -21.69 7.64
CA PHE A 154 -19.03 -21.50 8.97
C PHE A 154 -17.52 -21.70 8.92
N THR A 155 -16.75 -20.76 9.46
CA THR A 155 -15.28 -20.72 9.38
C THR A 155 -14.60 -21.97 9.93
N SER A 156 -15.23 -22.68 10.86
CA SER A 156 -14.68 -23.93 11.44
C SER A 156 -15.35 -25.19 10.90
N ASP A 157 -15.94 -25.16 9.70
CA ASP A 157 -16.42 -26.37 9.04
C ASP A 157 -15.25 -27.30 8.67
N PRO A 158 -15.14 -28.50 9.27
CA PRO A 158 -14.07 -29.44 8.95
C PRO A 158 -14.13 -29.96 7.50
N LYS A 159 -15.26 -29.77 6.81
CA LYS A 159 -15.47 -30.14 5.40
C LYS A 159 -15.58 -28.91 4.48
N HIS A 160 -15.00 -27.77 4.88
CA HIS A 160 -15.06 -26.53 4.11
C HIS A 160 -14.67 -26.73 2.64
N HIS A 161 -13.55 -27.40 2.34
CA HIS A 161 -13.11 -27.64 0.96
C HIS A 161 -14.16 -28.38 0.10
N ASP A 162 -14.90 -29.29 0.71
CA ASP A 162 -15.91 -30.08 0.04
C ASP A 162 -17.23 -29.33 -0.09
N ARG A 163 -17.51 -28.34 0.76
CA ARG A 163 -18.83 -27.67 0.87
C ARG A 163 -18.82 -26.21 0.45
N GLN A 164 -17.64 -25.62 0.25
CA GLN A 164 -17.51 -24.21 -0.11
C GLN A 164 -18.31 -23.86 -1.37
N VAL A 165 -18.77 -22.63 -1.39
CA VAL A 165 -19.34 -22.03 -2.61
C VAL A 165 -18.24 -21.91 -3.64
N LEU A 166 -18.53 -22.31 -4.86
CA LEU A 166 -17.63 -22.13 -6.00
C LEU A 166 -18.23 -21.07 -6.93
N PHE A 167 -17.34 -20.30 -7.55
CA PHE A 167 -17.72 -19.36 -8.60
C PHE A 167 -16.91 -19.59 -9.86
N ASP A 168 -17.49 -19.25 -11.01
CA ASP A 168 -16.80 -19.22 -12.30
C ASP A 168 -15.81 -18.03 -12.42
N GLN A 169 -15.27 -17.84 -13.62
CA GLN A 169 -14.33 -16.74 -13.91
C GLN A 169 -15.02 -15.38 -13.90
N GLU A 170 -16.33 -15.36 -14.15
CA GLU A 170 -17.20 -14.19 -14.15
C GLU A 170 -17.79 -13.89 -12.76
N GLY A 171 -17.48 -14.71 -11.74
CA GLY A 171 -17.91 -14.52 -10.36
C GLY A 171 -19.33 -15.00 -10.06
N ARG A 172 -19.95 -15.79 -10.94
CA ARG A 172 -21.29 -16.39 -10.73
C ARG A 172 -21.17 -17.69 -9.97
N VAL A 173 -22.14 -17.97 -9.12
CA VAL A 173 -22.17 -19.19 -8.31
C VAL A 173 -22.35 -20.43 -9.20
N THR A 174 -21.39 -21.36 -9.12
CA THR A 174 -21.45 -22.67 -9.79
C THR A 174 -21.80 -23.80 -8.83
N ARG A 175 -21.54 -23.60 -7.54
CA ARG A 175 -21.91 -24.54 -6.47
C ARG A 175 -22.31 -23.80 -5.20
N THR A 176 -23.39 -24.23 -4.56
CA THR A 176 -23.88 -23.69 -3.29
C THR A 176 -23.32 -24.43 -2.07
N TYR A 177 -23.39 -23.80 -0.89
CA TYR A 177 -23.04 -24.44 0.37
C TYR A 177 -24.17 -25.38 0.83
N ASP A 178 -23.89 -26.69 0.91
CA ASP A 178 -24.88 -27.72 1.22
C ASP A 178 -25.45 -27.55 2.66
N GLN A 179 -26.78 -27.66 2.81
CA GLN A 179 -27.56 -27.71 4.08
C GLN A 179 -27.98 -26.38 4.76
N LEU A 180 -27.70 -25.19 4.22
CA LEU A 180 -28.32 -23.98 4.73
C LEU A 180 -29.74 -23.83 4.14
N PRO A 181 -30.78 -23.58 4.95
CA PRO A 181 -32.10 -23.25 4.43
C PRO A 181 -31.92 -22.04 3.50
N HIS A 182 -32.56 -22.07 2.33
CA HIS A 182 -32.56 -20.99 1.35
C HIS A 182 -33.01 -19.66 2.00
N SER A 183 -32.09 -18.96 2.66
CA SER A 183 -32.28 -17.58 3.09
C SER A 183 -32.34 -16.76 1.81
N ALA A 184 -33.43 -16.01 1.66
CA ALA A 184 -33.87 -15.33 0.44
C ALA A 184 -32.96 -14.15 0.02
N GLY A 185 -31.73 -14.43 -0.39
CA GLY A 185 -30.74 -13.41 -0.73
C GLY A 185 -29.76 -13.85 -1.82
N GLU A 186 -29.33 -12.89 -2.65
CA GLU A 186 -28.30 -13.10 -3.68
C GLU A 186 -26.95 -13.44 -3.04
N VAL A 187 -26.21 -14.36 -3.66
CA VAL A 187 -24.85 -14.75 -3.23
C VAL A 187 -23.84 -14.21 -4.24
N VAL A 188 -22.87 -13.46 -3.73
CA VAL A 188 -21.81 -12.83 -4.52
C VAL A 188 -20.44 -13.20 -3.98
N ARG A 189 -19.40 -13.05 -4.82
CA ARG A 189 -18.01 -13.21 -4.42
C ARG A 189 -17.48 -11.89 -3.86
N GLY A 190 -16.98 -11.91 -2.63
CA GLY A 190 -16.29 -10.77 -2.00
C GLY A 190 -14.89 -10.55 -2.57
N ASN A 191 -14.27 -9.41 -2.21
CA ASN A 191 -12.96 -9.03 -2.74
C ASN A 191 -11.81 -9.97 -2.31
N SER A 192 -12.00 -10.74 -1.23
CA SER A 192 -11.02 -11.74 -0.78
C SER A 192 -11.37 -13.15 -1.28
N GLY A 193 -12.37 -13.28 -2.16
CA GLY A 193 -12.82 -14.55 -2.74
C GLY A 193 -13.88 -15.31 -1.93
N GLU A 194 -14.25 -14.79 -0.76
CA GLU A 194 -15.25 -15.37 0.12
C GLU A 194 -16.67 -15.28 -0.46
N ALA A 195 -17.53 -16.23 -0.09
CA ALA A 195 -18.93 -16.17 -0.47
C ALA A 195 -19.73 -15.33 0.51
N VAL A 196 -20.35 -14.27 -0.01
CA VAL A 196 -21.14 -13.31 0.76
C VAL A 196 -22.58 -13.41 0.33
N GLN A 197 -23.48 -13.63 1.28
CA GLN A 197 -24.92 -13.57 1.06
C GLN A 197 -25.44 -12.17 1.41
N ILE A 198 -26.19 -11.58 0.48
CA ILE A 198 -26.89 -10.31 0.67
C ILE A 198 -28.21 -10.60 1.38
N ILE A 199 -28.30 -10.24 2.65
CA ILE A 199 -29.53 -10.36 3.46
C ILE A 199 -30.46 -9.19 3.19
N LYS A 200 -29.90 -7.98 3.06
CA LYS A 200 -30.61 -6.76 2.69
C LYS A 200 -29.75 -5.99 1.68
N PRO A 201 -30.21 -5.83 0.43
CA PRO A 201 -29.48 -5.08 -0.57
C PRO A 201 -29.43 -3.59 -0.22
N LEU A 202 -28.51 -2.86 -0.86
CA LEU A 202 -28.55 -1.40 -0.88
C LEU A 202 -29.90 -0.94 -1.42
N GLY A 203 -30.50 0.07 -0.79
CA GLY A 203 -31.84 0.56 -1.16
C GLY A 203 -32.00 0.75 -2.67
N THR A 204 -33.09 0.20 -3.21
CA THR A 204 -33.69 0.64 -4.47
C THR A 204 -34.55 1.86 -4.22
#